data_AF-A0A560PY60-F1
#
_entry.id   AF-A0A560PY60-F1
#
_cell.length_a   1.000
_cell.length_b   1.000
_cell.length_c   1.000
_cell.angle_alpha   90.00
_cell.angle_beta   90.00
_cell.angle_gamma   90.00
#
_symmetry.space_group_name_H-M   'P 1'
#
loop_
_entity.id
_entity.type
_entity.pdbx_description
1 polymer ?
#
loop_
_entity_poly.entity_id
_entity_poly.type
_entity_poly.pdbx_seq_one_letter_code
_entity_poly.pdbx_strand_id
1 'polypeptide(L)' 'MPALYVMIPAALLIVAIAVYIFFWAVDSGQYDDLDGPAHSILFDDQDPNHKAAVDEADGQPQRPDDKAPPHA' A
#
# COMPACT_ATOMS: atom_id res chain seq x y z
N MET A 1 49.48 -15.35 11.39
CA MET A 1 48.32 -14.63 10.83
C MET A 1 47.03 -15.08 11.53
N PRO A 2 46.60 -14.40 12.61
CA PRO A 2 45.45 -14.81 13.43
C PRO A 2 44.09 -14.29 12.95
N ALA A 3 44.02 -13.48 11.88
CA ALA A 3 42.78 -12.81 11.44
C ALA A 3 41.62 -13.78 11.17
N LEU A 4 41.91 -15.00 10.70
CA LEU A 4 40.90 -16.04 10.45
C LEU A 4 40.11 -16.40 11.71
N TYR A 5 40.72 -16.37 12.90
CA TYR A 5 40.04 -16.68 14.16
C TYR A 5 38.98 -15.64 14.54
N VAL A 6 39.08 -14.42 14.01
CA VAL A 6 38.11 -13.35 14.26
C VAL A 6 37.10 -13.24 13.11
N MET A 7 37.58 -13.39 11.87
CA MET A 7 36.73 -13.25 10.69
C MET A 7 35.72 -14.40 10.54
N ILE A 8 36.10 -15.65 10.86
CA ILE A 8 35.18 -16.78 10.73
C ILE A 8 33.97 -16.65 11.69
N PRO A 9 34.16 -16.40 12.99
CA PRO A 9 33.03 -16.18 13.90
C PRO A 9 32.22 -14.95 13.55
N ALA A 10 32.87 -13.85 13.16
CA ALA A 10 32.19 -12.62 12.77
C ALA A 10 31.28 -12.85 11.55
N ALA A 11 31.77 -13.56 10.52
CA ALA A 11 30.99 -13.90 9.35
C ALA A 11 29.78 -14.79 9.70
N LEU A 12 29.98 -15.82 10.53
CA LEU A 12 28.88 -16.69 10.99
C LEU A 12 27.81 -15.91 11.74
N LEU A 13 28.22 -14.96 12.60
CA LEU A 13 27.31 -14.12 13.36
C LEU A 13 26.49 -13.19 12.46
N ILE A 14 27.12 -12.58 11.45
CA ILE A 14 26.43 -11.76 10.45
C ILE A 14 25.41 -12.59 9.67
N VAL A 15 25.79 -13.79 9.21
CA VAL A 15 24.89 -14.69 8.48
C VAL A 15 23.71 -15.11 9.37
N ALA A 16 23.96 -15.45 10.64
CA ALA A 16 22.90 -15.80 11.57
C ALA A 16 21.90 -14.65 11.80
N ILE A 17 22.40 -13.42 11.95
CA ILE A 17 21.54 -12.22 12.08
C ILE A 17 20.73 -12.00 10.81
N ALA A 18 21.36 -12.09 9.63
CA ALA A 18 20.68 -11.90 8.36
C ALA A 18 19.54 -12.93 8.16
N VAL A 19 19.81 -14.20 8.48
CA VAL A 19 18.80 -15.27 8.43
C VAL A 19 17.67 -15.01 9.42
N TYR A 20 17.98 -14.60 10.65
CA TYR A 20 16.97 -14.26 11.65
C TYR A 20 16.05 -13.11 11.19
N ILE A 21 16.63 -12.01 10.70
CA ILE A 21 15.87 -10.87 10.17
C ILE A 21 15.01 -11.29 8.97
N PHE A 22 15.56 -12.10 8.07
CA PHE A 22 14.83 -12.59 6.90
C PHE A 22 13.58 -13.37 7.31
N PHE A 23 13.69 -14.33 8.23
CA PHE A 23 12.54 -15.09 8.70
C PHE A 23 11.54 -14.23 9.46
N TRP A 24 12.00 -13.28 10.27
CA TRP A 24 11.12 -12.31 10.93
C TRP A 24 10.33 -11.46 9.93
N ALA A 25 10.97 -10.96 8.86
CA ALA A 25 10.31 -10.16 7.84
C ALA A 25 9.27 -10.97 7.04
N VAL A 26 9.56 -12.25 6.75
CA VAL A 26 8.62 -13.18 6.10
C VAL A 26 7.39 -13.43 6.98
N ASP A 27 7.59 -13.66 8.28
CA ASP A 27 6.49 -13.90 9.24
C ASP A 27 5.66 -12.62 9.51
N SER A 28 6.26 -11.44 9.37
CA SER A 28 5.60 -10.14 9.59
C SER A 28 4.50 -9.79 8.57
N GLY A 29 4.13 -10.69 7.66
CA GLY A 29 2.95 -10.51 6.80
C GLY A 29 3.07 -9.38 5.78
N GLN A 30 4.29 -8.92 5.43
CA GLN A 30 4.49 -7.85 4.45
C GLN A 30 3.92 -8.18 3.05
N TYR A 31 3.66 -9.46 2.77
CA TYR A 31 3.10 -9.93 1.50
C TYR A 31 1.57 -9.93 1.45
N ASP A 32 0.89 -9.71 2.58
CA ASP A 32 -0.58 -9.73 2.67
C ASP A 32 -1.23 -8.47 2.05
N ASP A 33 -0.44 -7.40 1.85
CA ASP A 33 -0.90 -6.12 1.27
C ASP A 33 -0.50 -5.97 -0.22
N LEU A 34 -0.03 -7.05 -0.87
CA LEU A 34 0.17 -7.04 -2.33
C LEU A 34 -1.15 -7.04 -3.12
N ASP A 35 -2.27 -7.33 -2.45
CA ASP A 35 -3.62 -7.26 -3.02
C ASP A 35 -4.25 -5.86 -2.94
N GLY A 36 -3.62 -4.90 -2.25
CA GLY A 36 -4.19 -3.57 -1.96
C GLY A 36 -4.48 -2.67 -3.19
N PRO A 37 -3.62 -2.57 -4.22
CA PRO A 37 -3.81 -1.60 -5.30
C PRO A 37 -4.65 -2.09 -6.49
N ALA A 38 -4.80 -3.40 -6.67
CA ALA A 38 -5.43 -3.96 -7.87
C ALA A 38 -6.97 -3.82 -7.88
N HIS A 39 -7.58 -3.66 -6.70
CA HIS A 39 -9.02 -3.50 -6.57
C HIS A 39 -9.50 -2.04 -6.49
N SER A 40 -8.64 -1.06 -6.19
CA SER A 40 -9.04 0.35 -6.26
C SER A 40 -9.24 0.79 -7.70
N ILE A 41 -8.33 0.41 -8.61
CA ILE A 41 -8.35 0.91 -10.00
C ILE A 41 -9.56 0.47 -10.82
N LEU A 42 -10.23 -0.63 -10.43
CA LEU A 42 -11.42 -1.15 -11.13
C LEU A 42 -12.73 -0.55 -10.58
N PHE A 43 -12.71 0.02 -9.37
CA PHE A 43 -13.89 0.55 -8.69
C PHE A 43 -13.82 2.06 -8.38
N ASP A 44 -12.70 2.73 -8.68
CA ASP A 44 -12.51 4.18 -8.52
C ASP A 44 -13.54 5.02 -9.31
N ASP A 45 -14.09 4.48 -10.41
CA ASP A 45 -15.14 5.13 -11.21
C ASP A 45 -16.51 5.21 -10.50
N GLN A 46 -16.69 4.47 -9.41
CA GLN A 46 -17.92 4.45 -8.61
C GLN A 46 -17.82 5.24 -7.30
N ASP A 47 -16.66 5.81 -6.96
CA ASP A 47 -16.54 6.66 -5.78
C ASP A 47 -17.19 8.04 -6.06
N PRO A 48 -18.27 8.41 -5.34
CA PRO A 48 -18.91 9.72 -5.49
C PRO A 48 -17.96 10.90 -5.21
N ASN A 49 -16.90 10.70 -4.43
CA ASN A 49 -15.88 11.74 -4.19
C ASN A 49 -14.97 11.96 -5.40
N HIS A 50 -14.73 10.93 -6.23
CA HIS A 50 -13.93 11.06 -7.45
C HIS A 50 -14.75 11.75 -8.55
N LYS A 51 -16.06 11.51 -8.61
CA LYS A 51 -16.99 12.21 -9.51
C LYS A 51 -17.05 13.73 -9.25
N ALA A 52 -17.03 14.15 -8.00
CA ALA A 52 -17.02 15.57 -7.65
C ALA A 52 -15.73 16.29 -8.10
N ALA A 53 -14.58 15.59 -8.07
CA ALA A 53 -13.30 16.16 -8.49
C ALA A 53 -13.17 16.27 -10.02
N VAL A 54 -13.74 15.33 -10.79
CA VAL A 54 -13.76 15.42 -12.26
C VAL A 54 -14.75 16.47 -12.76
N ASP A 55 -15.90 16.65 -12.11
CA ASP A 55 -16.88 17.69 -12.47
C ASP A 55 -16.30 19.11 -12.26
N GLU A 56 -15.50 19.30 -11.19
CA GLU A 56 -14.83 20.59 -10.91
C GLU A 56 -13.72 20.89 -11.94
N ALA A 57 -13.00 19.86 -12.42
CA ALA A 57 -11.94 20.00 -13.41
C ALA A 57 -12.47 20.27 -14.84
N ASP A 58 -13.66 19.77 -15.17
CA ASP A 58 -14.28 19.91 -16.49
C ASP A 58 -15.13 21.19 -16.64
N GLY A 59 -15.15 22.04 -15.60
CA GLY A 59 -15.74 23.38 -15.66
C GLY A 59 -17.24 23.43 -15.95
N GLN A 60 -17.96 22.32 -15.76
CA GLN A 60 -19.42 22.33 -15.85
C GLN A 60 -19.98 22.92 -14.55
N PRO A 61 -20.77 24.01 -14.62
CA PRO A 61 -21.41 24.54 -13.43
C PRO A 61 -22.41 23.50 -12.91
N GLN A 62 -22.15 22.93 -11.73
CA GLN A 62 -23.15 22.15 -10.99
C GLN A 62 -24.43 22.97 -10.90
N ARG A 63 -25.47 22.52 -11.61
CA ARG A 63 -26.82 23.07 -11.45
C ARG A 63 -27.32 22.59 -10.07
N PRO A 64 -27.81 23.49 -9.20
CA PRO A 64 -28.17 23.14 -7.82
C PRO A 64 -29.40 22.22 -7.66
N ASP A 65 -29.94 21.64 -8.73
CA ASP A 65 -31.34 21.21 -8.76
C ASP A 65 -31.59 19.75 -8.35
N ASP A 66 -30.59 18.98 -7.93
CA ASP A 66 -30.79 17.56 -7.59
C ASP A 66 -30.68 17.22 -6.09
N LYS A 67 -31.08 18.17 -5.23
CA LYS A 67 -31.37 17.90 -3.81
C LYS A 67 -32.82 18.25 -3.47
N ALA A 68 -33.78 17.58 -4.11
CA ALA A 68 -35.15 17.52 -3.61
C ALA A 68 -35.60 16.05 -3.56
N PRO A 69 -35.83 15.46 -2.37
CA PRO A 69 -36.44 14.13 -2.29
C PRO A 69 -37.91 14.22 -2.73
N PRO A 70 -38.44 13.23 -3.47
CA PRO A 70 -39.84 13.18 -3.82
C PRO A 70 -40.62 12.72 -2.58
N HIS A 71 -41.42 13.61 -2.00
CA HIS A 71 -42.41 13.21 -1.00
C HIS A 71 -43.79 13.75 -1.40
N ALA A 72 -44.61 12.78 -1.86
CA ALA A 72 -46.07 12.65 -1.89
C ALA A 72 -46.92 13.77 -2.54
#